data_AF-A0A956KPC1-F1
#
_entry.id   AF-A0A956KPC1-F1
#
_cell.length_a   1.000
_cell.length_b   1.000
_cell.length_c   1.000
_cell.angle_alpha   90.00
_cell.angle_beta   90.00
_cell.angle_gamma   90.00
#
_symmetry.space_group_name_H-M   'P 1'
#
loop_
_entity.id
_entity.type
_entity.pdbx_description
1 polymer ?
#
loop_
_entity_poly.entity_id
_entity_poly.type
_entity_poly.pdbx_seq_one_letter_code
_entity_poly.pdbx_strand_id
1 'polypeptide(L)'
;SVQLAAETWIGDHRVGEIALVPGAAYLVWARRAVTGHGDAIEVCDLSIEAALPLAEDEHAELQAVCHFVEPGVWDAELLSSKGGSWIRHARARVIVAGGESGEAPTSVASLAEARGRCREPLSGEALYQNLANAGLRYGPAFRGLTELWLGAGEAVAELPTTEEVGRSRGLHPAWVDAAQHAVAPLLPAGRWLPIAVKSLRVFSPIPERAFVHARLRVQDAELPTAREVEADFVVYTDEGAPVATLRGLRLHLVEAAVSRRDELRLFEDSWVQAPLATQSRPPVRERWLIFGDDHELSASLAEALRGHPHASVDFLRSLSPASAEQIAGAAVIVLGGGRPESLWKPLQHILRAEAEPSRVSILTRGAWAPREIKDSAVPDPLARAAWGLRRTLRHEQPAWDLLLIDVEARNWAASLSAAAAALVNLDDERELLFYRGDRWVGRWRGLPTPASPPQRFADAQGRAFRLGTGEAGDLASLALREVERVDPGPGEIEIAIEAAGVSFSDVLKAHGLYPGADGPPPLGVECSGRVARIGPEVDGWAEGDAVVAILDGGGFGSHAIARASLVAPRPPRLSPTAAATLPGAFLTAYHSLVTLAQLQPGERVLIHSASGGVGQAALQIALDAGAEVYGTAGTREKRG
;
A
#
# COMPACT_ATOMS: atom_id res chain seq x y z
N SER A 1 16.47 -18.55 21.65
CA SER A 1 16.39 -17.40 20.72
C SER A 1 16.63 -17.90 19.31
N VAL A 2 15.90 -17.36 18.35
CA VAL A 2 16.10 -17.63 16.90
C VAL A 2 16.47 -16.30 16.25
N GLN A 3 17.48 -16.30 15.39
CA GLN A 3 17.83 -15.13 14.57
C GLN A 3 17.17 -15.27 13.20
N LEU A 4 16.18 -14.43 12.93
CA LEU A 4 15.35 -14.52 11.72
C LEU A 4 16.13 -14.33 10.41
N ALA A 5 17.17 -13.49 10.40
CA ALA A 5 18.01 -13.27 9.22
C ALA A 5 18.80 -14.53 8.78
N ALA A 6 18.96 -15.52 9.67
CA ALA A 6 19.63 -16.78 9.34
C ALA A 6 18.68 -17.84 8.75
N GLU A 7 17.36 -17.60 8.82
CA GLU A 7 16.32 -18.53 8.41
C GLU A 7 15.81 -18.16 7.02
N THR A 8 16.55 -18.57 5.98
CA THR A 8 16.29 -18.16 4.58
C THR A 8 14.90 -18.51 4.09
N TRP A 9 14.30 -19.58 4.61
CA TRP A 9 12.95 -20.02 4.23
C TRP A 9 11.88 -18.98 4.54
N ILE A 10 12.05 -18.12 5.56
CA ILE A 10 11.01 -17.14 5.93
C ILE A 10 10.82 -16.09 4.83
N GLY A 11 11.88 -15.78 4.08
CA GLY A 11 11.81 -14.87 2.93
C GLY A 11 10.88 -15.35 1.80
N ASP A 12 10.56 -16.64 1.76
CA ASP A 12 9.63 -17.25 0.82
C ASP A 12 8.15 -17.04 1.23
N HIS A 13 7.84 -16.56 2.43
CA HIS A 13 6.46 -16.26 2.82
C HIS A 13 6.19 -14.75 2.76
N ARG A 14 5.56 -14.29 1.67
CA ARG A 14 5.32 -12.88 1.42
C ARG A 14 3.84 -12.53 1.32
N VAL A 15 3.46 -11.44 1.98
CA VAL A 15 2.15 -10.82 1.89
C VAL A 15 2.33 -9.45 1.24
N GLY A 16 1.86 -9.30 0.00
CA GLY A 16 2.25 -8.21 -0.88
C GLY A 16 3.74 -8.34 -1.25
N GLU A 17 4.51 -7.29 -0.98
CA GLU A 17 5.97 -7.28 -1.17
C GLU A 17 6.74 -7.57 0.12
N ILE A 18 6.05 -7.72 1.25
CA ILE A 18 6.66 -7.82 2.59
C ILE A 18 6.84 -9.29 2.96
N ALA A 19 8.06 -9.68 3.35
CA ALA A 19 8.30 -10.96 4.00
C ALA A 19 7.72 -10.94 5.41
N LEU A 20 6.88 -11.93 5.71
CA LEU A 20 6.11 -11.99 6.95
C LEU A 20 6.30 -13.36 7.60
N VAL A 21 6.53 -13.38 8.92
CA VAL A 21 6.54 -14.64 9.65
C VAL A 21 5.14 -15.29 9.59
N PRO A 22 5.00 -16.54 9.12
CA PRO A 22 3.71 -17.19 8.99
C PRO A 22 3.10 -17.48 10.37
N GLY A 23 1.76 -17.46 10.47
CA GLY A 23 1.05 -17.84 11.69
C GLY A 23 1.40 -19.25 12.17
N ALA A 24 1.68 -20.16 11.23
CA ALA A 24 2.15 -21.51 11.49
C ALA A 24 3.46 -21.57 12.28
N ALA A 25 4.34 -20.56 12.16
CA ALA A 25 5.58 -20.52 12.94
C ALA A 25 5.31 -20.39 14.44
N TYR A 26 4.30 -19.61 14.85
CA TYR A 26 3.94 -19.45 16.26
C TYR A 26 3.46 -20.76 16.88
N LEU A 27 2.69 -21.58 16.13
CA LEU A 27 2.29 -22.92 16.55
C LEU A 27 3.51 -23.82 16.80
N VAL A 28 4.42 -23.85 15.83
CA VAL A 28 5.63 -24.69 15.91
C VAL A 28 6.54 -24.24 17.04
N TRP A 29 6.73 -22.95 17.23
CA TRP A 29 7.58 -22.41 18.29
C TRP A 29 6.98 -22.62 19.68
N ALA A 30 5.67 -22.44 19.85
CA ALA A 30 4.97 -22.77 21.10
C ALA A 30 5.12 -24.27 21.43
N ARG A 31 4.93 -25.15 20.45
CA ARG A 31 5.16 -26.59 20.61
C ARG A 31 6.61 -26.89 21.01
N ARG A 32 7.58 -26.31 20.30
CA ARG A 32 9.02 -26.54 20.51
C ARG A 32 9.50 -26.07 21.89
N ALA A 33 8.85 -25.07 22.47
CA ALA A 33 9.22 -24.55 23.78
C ALA A 33 9.00 -25.56 24.92
N VAL A 34 8.13 -26.56 24.73
CA VAL A 34 7.81 -27.56 25.77
C VAL A 34 8.21 -28.99 25.41
N THR A 35 8.92 -29.23 24.29
CA THR A 35 9.31 -30.60 23.87
C THR A 35 10.17 -31.34 24.89
N GLY A 36 10.85 -30.63 25.79
CA GLY A 36 11.58 -31.24 26.90
C GLY A 36 10.70 -31.90 27.97
N HIS A 37 9.38 -31.68 27.93
CA HIS A 37 8.42 -32.20 28.92
C HIS A 37 7.61 -33.41 28.41
N GLY A 38 7.73 -33.78 27.13
CA GLY A 38 7.05 -34.92 26.52
C GLY A 38 6.80 -34.72 25.01
N ASP A 39 6.47 -35.81 24.31
CA ASP A 39 6.28 -35.80 22.85
C ASP A 39 4.81 -35.63 22.43
N ALA A 40 3.87 -35.98 23.31
CA ALA A 40 2.42 -35.83 23.10
C ALA A 40 1.98 -34.40 23.43
N ILE A 41 2.18 -33.49 22.46
CA ILE A 41 1.94 -32.06 22.61
C ILE A 41 0.76 -31.61 21.75
N GLU A 42 -0.17 -30.88 22.36
CA GLU A 42 -1.21 -30.12 21.67
C GLU A 42 -1.03 -28.62 21.93
N VAL A 43 -1.04 -27.82 20.88
CA VAL A 43 -1.07 -26.36 20.99
C VAL A 43 -2.51 -25.91 20.81
N CYS A 44 -3.09 -25.32 21.83
CA CYS A 44 -4.47 -24.86 21.90
C CYS A 44 -4.56 -23.33 21.86
N ASP A 45 -5.70 -22.82 21.40
CA ASP A 45 -6.12 -21.42 21.54
C ASP A 45 -5.04 -20.41 21.10
N LEU A 46 -4.39 -20.68 19.96
CA LEU A 46 -3.49 -19.70 19.36
C LEU A 46 -4.30 -18.47 18.95
N SER A 47 -3.90 -17.30 19.42
CA SER A 47 -4.35 -16.01 18.91
C SER A 47 -3.17 -15.20 18.40
N ILE A 48 -3.28 -14.70 17.16
CA ILE A 48 -2.27 -13.82 16.55
C ILE A 48 -2.71 -12.37 16.80
N GLU A 49 -1.87 -11.62 17.50
CA GLU A 49 -2.14 -10.25 17.97
C GLU A 49 -1.45 -9.20 17.11
N ALA A 50 -0.28 -9.53 16.56
CA ALA A 50 0.49 -8.64 15.72
C ALA A 50 1.30 -9.41 14.69
N ALA A 51 1.30 -8.91 13.44
CA ALA A 51 2.13 -9.44 12.38
C ALA A 51 3.62 -9.15 12.66
N LEU A 52 4.52 -10.02 12.20
CA LEU A 52 5.98 -9.80 12.31
C LEU A 52 6.60 -9.71 10.91
N PRO A 53 6.70 -8.48 10.35
CA PRO A 53 7.37 -8.25 9.08
C PRO A 53 8.90 -8.25 9.25
N LEU A 54 9.58 -8.72 8.19
CA LEU A 54 11.04 -8.76 8.10
C LEU A 54 11.51 -8.00 6.87
N ALA A 55 12.35 -7.00 7.06
CA ALA A 55 13.12 -6.39 5.97
C ALA A 55 14.43 -7.16 5.73
N GLU A 56 14.97 -7.08 4.52
CA GLU A 56 16.11 -7.91 4.06
C GLU A 56 17.38 -7.77 4.93
N ASP A 57 17.57 -6.64 5.61
CA ASP A 57 18.74 -6.36 6.47
C ASP A 57 18.39 -6.24 7.97
N GLU A 58 17.19 -6.66 8.37
CA GLU A 58 16.70 -6.42 9.73
C GLU A 58 16.89 -7.63 10.65
N HIS A 59 17.48 -7.39 11.81
CA HIS A 59 17.63 -8.40 12.86
C HIS A 59 16.53 -8.22 13.92
N ALA A 60 15.76 -9.28 14.16
CA ALA A 60 14.86 -9.37 15.30
C ALA A 60 15.20 -10.61 16.14
N GLU A 61 15.24 -10.43 17.45
CA GLU A 61 15.36 -11.52 18.41
C GLU A 61 13.99 -12.12 18.69
N LEU A 62 13.86 -13.43 18.54
CA LEU A 62 12.63 -14.15 18.90
C LEU A 62 12.74 -14.88 20.23
N GLN A 63 11.69 -14.78 21.02
CA GLN A 63 11.54 -15.53 22.26
C GLN A 63 10.14 -16.14 22.37
N ALA A 64 10.09 -17.44 22.65
CA ALA A 64 8.90 -18.11 23.14
C ALA A 64 9.04 -18.24 24.66
N VAL A 65 8.13 -17.64 25.42
CA VAL A 65 8.10 -17.71 26.88
C VAL A 65 6.93 -18.60 27.29
N CYS A 66 7.22 -19.68 28.01
CA CYS A 66 6.20 -20.57 28.54
C CYS A 66 6.05 -20.36 30.05
N HIS A 67 4.85 -19.98 30.47
CA HIS A 67 4.44 -19.83 31.85
C HIS A 67 3.79 -21.14 32.30
N PHE A 68 4.33 -21.73 33.36
CA PHE A 68 3.71 -22.89 33.99
C PHE A 68 2.34 -22.51 34.56
N VAL A 69 1.30 -23.28 34.23
CA VAL A 69 -0.05 -23.12 34.76
C VAL A 69 -0.32 -24.23 35.78
N GLU A 70 -0.26 -25.47 35.32
CA GLU A 70 -0.45 -26.69 36.12
C GLU A 70 0.29 -27.87 35.45
N PRO A 71 0.41 -29.05 36.09
CA PRO A 71 1.13 -30.18 35.51
C PRO A 71 0.59 -30.55 34.12
N GLY A 72 1.45 -30.45 33.10
CA GLY A 72 1.06 -30.73 31.71
C GLY A 72 0.41 -29.55 30.97
N VAL A 73 0.32 -28.36 31.56
CA VAL A 73 -0.28 -27.18 30.92
C VAL A 73 0.60 -25.93 31.08
N TRP A 74 0.86 -25.26 29.97
CA TRP A 74 1.64 -24.02 29.90
C TRP A 74 0.92 -22.98 29.05
N ASP A 75 0.98 -21.71 29.44
CA ASP A 75 0.61 -20.60 28.56
C ASP A 75 1.88 -20.10 27.86
N ALA A 76 1.87 -20.00 26.54
CA ALA A 76 2.99 -19.58 25.71
C ALA A 76 2.76 -18.18 25.12
N GLU A 77 3.75 -17.30 25.26
CA GLU A 77 3.81 -16.01 24.59
C GLU A 77 4.94 -16.01 23.57
N LEU A 78 4.66 -15.53 22.36
CA LEU A 78 5.63 -15.40 21.28
C LEU A 78 5.96 -13.92 21.08
N LEU A 79 7.20 -13.55 21.38
CA LEU A 79 7.67 -12.18 21.37
C LEU A 79 8.83 -11.97 20.40
N SER A 80 8.93 -10.76 19.87
CA SER A 80 10.12 -10.28 19.17
C SER A 80 10.67 -9.01 19.81
N SER A 81 11.97 -8.79 19.69
CA SER A 81 12.63 -7.55 20.09
C SER A 81 13.45 -6.96 18.95
N LYS A 82 13.27 -5.66 18.73
CA LYS A 82 14.08 -4.81 17.84
C LYS A 82 14.62 -3.65 18.67
N GLY A 83 15.92 -3.64 18.96
CA GLY A 83 16.54 -2.57 19.76
C GLY A 83 16.11 -2.51 21.23
N GLY A 84 15.65 -3.63 21.82
CA GLY A 84 15.38 -3.75 23.25
C GLY A 84 13.91 -3.58 23.68
N SER A 85 13.01 -3.19 22.77
CA SER A 85 11.56 -3.18 23.02
C SER A 85 10.92 -4.48 22.55
N TRP A 86 10.21 -5.15 23.45
CA TRP A 86 9.52 -6.41 23.15
C TRP A 86 8.10 -6.18 22.64
N ILE A 87 7.76 -6.82 21.52
CA ILE A 87 6.41 -6.86 20.95
C ILE A 87 5.93 -8.31 21.04
N ARG A 88 4.73 -8.50 21.59
CA ARG A 88 4.07 -9.81 21.59
C ARG A 88 3.28 -9.98 20.29
N HIS A 89 3.51 -11.10 19.61
CA HIS A 89 2.89 -11.42 18.33
C HIS A 89 1.76 -12.42 18.46
N ALA A 90 1.89 -13.37 19.38
CA ALA A 90 0.88 -14.39 19.57
C ALA A 90 0.89 -14.92 21.00
N ARG A 91 -0.26 -15.46 21.41
CA ARG A 91 -0.44 -16.26 22.62
C ARG A 91 -1.04 -17.60 22.25
N ALA A 92 -0.67 -18.64 22.99
CA ALA A 92 -1.26 -19.96 22.88
C ALA A 92 -1.25 -20.63 24.25
N ARG A 93 -2.04 -21.70 24.39
CA ARG A 93 -1.88 -22.68 25.45
C ARG A 93 -1.21 -23.91 24.89
N VAL A 94 -0.37 -24.57 25.67
CA VAL A 94 0.28 -25.82 25.28
C VAL A 94 -0.01 -26.87 26.33
N ILE A 95 -0.51 -28.02 25.88
CA ILE A 95 -0.85 -29.17 26.72
C ILE A 95 0.10 -30.30 26.37
N VAL A 96 0.76 -30.87 27.38
CA VAL A 96 1.60 -32.06 27.25
C VAL A 96 0.97 -33.19 28.06
N ALA A 97 0.48 -34.22 27.38
CA ALA A 97 -0.14 -35.37 28.03
C ALA A 97 0.92 -36.28 28.66
N GLY A 98 0.67 -36.75 29.89
CA GLY A 98 1.51 -37.72 30.57
C GLY A 98 1.10 -39.16 30.24
N GLY A 99 1.96 -39.89 29.51
CA GLY A 99 1.78 -41.33 29.22
C GLY A 99 1.24 -41.64 27.82
N GLU A 100 1.56 -42.85 27.32
CA GLU A 100 1.30 -43.32 25.95
C GLU A 100 -0.16 -43.16 25.51
N SER A 101 -0.41 -42.20 24.62
CA SER A 101 -1.42 -42.30 23.55
C SER A 101 -1.29 -41.09 22.61
N GLY A 102 -0.32 -41.21 21.70
CA GLY A 102 -0.30 -40.46 20.44
C GLY A 102 -1.28 -41.04 19.40
N GLU A 103 -2.34 -41.72 19.84
CA GLU A 103 -3.37 -42.22 18.93
C GLU A 103 -4.29 -41.07 18.51
N ALA A 104 -4.51 -40.97 17.21
CA ALA A 104 -5.49 -40.04 16.68
C ALA A 104 -6.91 -40.42 17.16
N PRO A 105 -7.80 -39.43 17.37
CA PRO A 105 -9.18 -39.73 17.72
C PRO A 105 -9.82 -40.64 16.67
N THR A 106 -10.57 -41.66 17.09
CA THR A 106 -11.39 -42.53 16.21
C THR A 106 -12.49 -41.78 15.44
N SER A 107 -12.68 -40.49 15.73
CA SER A 107 -13.68 -39.60 15.11
C SER A 107 -13.15 -38.76 13.94
N VAL A 108 -11.91 -38.97 13.50
CA VAL A 108 -11.34 -38.29 12.33
C VAL A 108 -11.88 -38.94 11.06
N ALA A 109 -12.32 -38.13 10.09
CA ALA A 109 -12.84 -38.62 8.81
C ALA A 109 -11.79 -39.46 8.07
N SER A 110 -12.17 -40.46 7.27
CA SER A 110 -11.18 -41.24 6.53
C SER A 110 -10.72 -40.53 5.25
N LEU A 111 -9.43 -40.68 4.90
CA LEU A 111 -8.88 -40.16 3.64
C LEU A 111 -9.61 -40.74 2.42
N ALA A 112 -9.99 -42.03 2.48
CA ALA A 112 -10.70 -42.71 1.40
C ALA A 112 -12.09 -42.09 1.14
N GLU A 113 -12.85 -41.79 2.19
CA GLU A 113 -14.14 -41.11 2.05
C GLU A 113 -13.98 -39.67 1.54
N ALA A 114 -12.96 -38.93 2.02
CA ALA A 114 -12.68 -37.58 1.55
C ALA A 114 -12.33 -37.56 0.04
N ARG A 115 -11.45 -38.46 -0.42
CA ARG A 115 -11.15 -38.67 -1.85
C ARG A 115 -12.40 -39.07 -2.66
N GLY A 116 -13.36 -39.76 -2.06
CA GLY A 116 -14.61 -40.13 -2.71
C GLY A 116 -15.53 -38.94 -3.00
N ARG A 117 -15.46 -37.87 -2.19
CA ARG A 117 -16.28 -36.66 -2.29
C ARG A 117 -15.58 -35.50 -3.03
N CYS A 118 -14.26 -35.42 -2.94
CA CYS A 118 -13.45 -34.41 -3.63
C CYS A 118 -13.03 -34.92 -5.01
N ARG A 119 -13.60 -34.37 -6.09
CA ARG A 119 -13.41 -34.91 -7.46
C ARG A 119 -12.95 -33.89 -8.49
N GLU A 120 -13.13 -32.60 -8.24
CA GLU A 120 -12.78 -31.55 -9.19
C GLU A 120 -11.29 -31.22 -9.09
N PRO A 121 -10.46 -31.48 -10.12
CA PRO A 121 -9.02 -31.32 -10.02
C PRO A 121 -8.58 -29.86 -10.09
N LEU A 122 -7.56 -29.50 -9.30
CA LEU A 122 -6.85 -28.22 -9.36
C LEU A 122 -5.35 -28.47 -9.15
N SER A 123 -4.51 -28.06 -10.10
CA SER A 123 -3.06 -28.19 -9.94
C SER A 123 -2.53 -27.23 -8.86
N GLY A 124 -1.44 -27.63 -8.20
CA GLY A 124 -0.72 -26.79 -7.26
C GLY A 124 -0.21 -25.50 -7.90
N GLU A 125 0.21 -25.54 -9.17
CA GLU A 125 0.62 -24.34 -9.91
C GLU A 125 -0.52 -23.33 -10.03
N ALA A 126 -1.72 -23.78 -10.41
CA ALA A 126 -2.90 -22.93 -10.48
C ALA A 126 -3.30 -22.37 -9.11
N LEU A 127 -3.24 -23.19 -8.05
CA LEU A 127 -3.46 -22.74 -6.67
C LEU A 127 -2.51 -21.59 -6.30
N TYR A 128 -1.21 -21.78 -6.47
CA TYR A 128 -0.22 -20.78 -6.07
C TYR A 128 -0.27 -19.52 -6.96
N GLN A 129 -0.67 -19.65 -8.23
CA GLN A 129 -0.94 -18.49 -9.07
C GLN A 129 -2.17 -17.70 -8.56
N ASN A 130 -3.24 -18.38 -8.15
CA ASN A 130 -4.42 -17.72 -7.57
C ASN A 130 -4.09 -17.00 -6.26
N LEU A 131 -3.31 -17.63 -5.39
CA LEU A 131 -2.79 -17.00 -4.16
C LEU A 131 -1.92 -15.77 -4.49
N ALA A 132 -1.03 -15.86 -5.48
CA ALA A 132 -0.20 -14.74 -5.92
C ALA A 132 -1.03 -13.57 -6.46
N ASN A 133 -2.12 -13.86 -7.19
CA ASN A 133 -3.06 -12.84 -7.67
C ASN A 133 -3.81 -12.14 -6.52
N ALA A 134 -4.03 -12.82 -5.39
CA ALA A 134 -4.55 -12.22 -4.16
C ALA A 134 -3.48 -11.46 -3.33
N GLY A 135 -2.23 -11.44 -3.81
CA GLY A 135 -1.09 -10.82 -3.14
C GLY A 135 -0.49 -11.70 -2.03
N LEU A 136 -0.71 -13.01 -2.04
CA LEU A 136 -0.03 -13.98 -1.19
C LEU A 136 1.01 -14.71 -2.04
N ARG A 137 2.29 -14.31 -1.92
CA ARG A 137 3.38 -14.82 -2.75
C ARG A 137 4.23 -15.78 -1.94
N TYR A 138 4.20 -17.05 -2.35
CA TYR A 138 4.92 -18.12 -1.70
C TYR A 138 6.09 -18.58 -2.57
N GLY A 139 7.28 -18.67 -1.99
CA GLY A 139 8.47 -19.26 -2.58
C GLY A 139 8.57 -20.77 -2.34
N PRO A 140 9.66 -21.41 -2.81
CA PRO A 140 9.81 -22.87 -2.80
C PRO A 140 9.58 -23.55 -1.44
N ALA A 141 9.93 -22.92 -0.32
CA ALA A 141 9.73 -23.51 1.00
C ALA A 141 8.23 -23.71 1.35
N PHE A 142 7.36 -22.82 0.88
CA PHE A 142 5.92 -22.78 1.21
C PHE A 142 5.01 -23.33 0.09
N ARG A 143 5.57 -23.61 -1.08
CA ARG A 143 4.83 -24.21 -2.22
C ARG A 143 4.75 -25.74 -2.11
N GLY A 144 4.22 -26.23 -1.00
CA GLY A 144 4.20 -27.67 -0.67
C GLY A 144 3.09 -28.49 -1.31
N LEU A 145 2.06 -27.87 -1.90
CA LEU A 145 0.91 -28.59 -2.48
C LEU A 145 1.10 -28.83 -3.98
N THR A 146 0.99 -30.09 -4.43
CA THR A 146 1.23 -30.45 -5.84
C THR A 146 -0.05 -30.63 -6.64
N GLU A 147 -1.02 -31.36 -6.10
CA GLU A 147 -2.31 -31.65 -6.75
C GLU A 147 -3.43 -31.56 -5.72
N LEU A 148 -4.58 -31.02 -6.13
CA LEU A 148 -5.77 -30.86 -5.30
C LEU A 148 -7.00 -31.43 -6.00
N TRP A 149 -7.93 -31.92 -5.20
CA TRP A 149 -9.27 -32.31 -5.60
C TRP A 149 -10.27 -31.60 -4.71
N LEU A 150 -11.25 -30.93 -5.32
CA LEU A 150 -12.24 -30.09 -4.64
C LEU A 150 -13.59 -30.83 -4.56
N GLY A 151 -14.30 -30.57 -3.47
CA GLY A 151 -15.67 -30.99 -3.21
C GLY A 151 -16.48 -29.85 -2.59
N ALA A 152 -17.72 -30.13 -2.18
CA ALA A 152 -18.58 -29.12 -1.56
C ALA A 152 -18.08 -28.74 -0.15
N GLY A 153 -17.45 -27.57 -0.03
CA GLY A 153 -16.91 -27.06 1.23
C GLY A 153 -15.70 -27.83 1.78
N GLU A 154 -15.06 -28.67 0.96
CA GLU A 154 -13.89 -29.46 1.34
C GLU A 154 -12.92 -29.67 0.17
N ALA A 155 -11.66 -29.94 0.48
CA ALA A 155 -10.61 -30.23 -0.50
C ALA A 155 -9.64 -31.28 0.04
N VAL A 156 -9.14 -32.14 -0.85
CA VAL A 156 -8.02 -33.04 -0.58
C VAL A 156 -6.83 -32.60 -1.42
N ALA A 157 -5.64 -32.54 -0.84
CA ALA A 157 -4.43 -32.14 -1.55
C ALA A 157 -3.24 -33.06 -1.23
N GLU A 158 -2.39 -33.27 -2.23
CA GLU A 158 -1.06 -33.85 -2.03
C GLU A 158 -0.13 -32.84 -1.38
N LEU A 159 0.56 -33.26 -0.32
CA LEU A 159 1.50 -32.47 0.46
C LEU A 159 2.84 -33.23 0.60
N PRO A 160 3.65 -33.32 -0.48
CA PRO A 160 5.02 -33.82 -0.36
C PRO A 160 5.89 -32.90 0.50
N THR A 161 6.91 -33.49 1.13
CA THR A 161 7.92 -32.73 1.88
C THR A 161 8.88 -32.04 0.92
N THR A 162 8.97 -30.71 1.00
CA THR A 162 9.91 -29.92 0.19
C THR A 162 11.35 -30.12 0.67
N GLU A 163 12.34 -29.80 -0.16
CA GLU A 163 13.76 -29.93 0.20
C GLU A 163 14.10 -29.15 1.48
N GLU A 164 13.57 -27.93 1.62
CA GLU A 164 13.79 -27.08 2.78
C GLU A 164 13.17 -27.68 4.06
N VAL A 165 11.93 -28.19 3.97
CA VAL A 165 11.27 -28.87 5.09
C VAL A 165 12.05 -30.14 5.47
N GLY A 166 12.53 -30.91 4.50
CA GLY A 166 13.24 -32.17 4.71
C GLY A 166 14.61 -32.01 5.39
N ARG A 167 15.23 -30.82 5.34
CA ARG A 167 16.48 -30.52 6.06
C ARG A 167 16.28 -30.29 7.56
N SER A 168 15.05 -30.00 7.98
CA SER A 168 14.75 -29.63 9.36
C SER A 168 14.54 -30.84 10.27
N ARG A 169 14.99 -30.73 11.52
CA ARG A 169 14.69 -31.73 12.56
C ARG A 169 13.38 -31.36 13.26
N GLY A 170 12.33 -32.13 13.01
CA GLY A 170 11.02 -31.98 13.66
C GLY A 170 9.99 -31.26 12.79
N LEU A 171 8.90 -30.80 13.41
CA LEU A 171 7.81 -30.11 12.72
C LEU A 171 8.28 -28.77 12.13
N HIS A 172 8.12 -28.57 10.83
CA HIS A 172 8.54 -27.35 10.14
C HIS A 172 7.36 -26.39 9.93
N PRO A 173 7.51 -25.06 10.18
CA PRO A 173 6.45 -24.09 9.96
C PRO A 173 5.89 -24.08 8.55
N ALA A 174 6.76 -24.11 7.53
CA ALA A 174 6.32 -24.07 6.14
C ALA A 174 5.48 -25.29 5.73
N TRP A 175 5.67 -26.45 6.37
CA TRP A 175 4.84 -27.64 6.13
C TRP A 175 3.43 -27.50 6.73
N VAL A 176 3.36 -26.96 7.96
CA VAL A 176 2.08 -26.65 8.63
C VAL A 176 1.33 -25.54 7.90
N ASP A 177 2.03 -24.57 7.33
CA ASP A 177 1.47 -23.49 6.53
C ASP A 177 0.95 -23.99 5.18
N ALA A 178 1.77 -24.78 4.45
CA ALA A 178 1.39 -25.37 3.17
C ALA A 178 0.13 -26.26 3.27
N ALA A 179 -0.04 -26.99 4.37
CA ALA A 179 -1.25 -27.76 4.62
C ALA A 179 -2.51 -26.88 4.66
N GLN A 180 -2.41 -25.65 5.18
CA GLN A 180 -3.52 -24.72 5.29
C GLN A 180 -3.93 -24.15 3.93
N HIS A 181 -3.02 -24.07 2.96
CA HIS A 181 -3.32 -23.59 1.60
C HIS A 181 -4.39 -24.42 0.88
N ALA A 182 -4.64 -25.66 1.32
CA ALA A 182 -5.67 -26.54 0.75
C ALA A 182 -7.09 -25.96 0.90
N VAL A 183 -7.34 -25.04 1.84
CA VAL A 183 -8.66 -24.39 1.97
C VAL A 183 -8.84 -23.22 1.00
N ALA A 184 -7.75 -22.65 0.46
CA ALA A 184 -7.80 -21.41 -0.32
C ALA A 184 -8.74 -21.46 -1.55
N PRO A 185 -8.82 -22.57 -2.33
CA PRO A 185 -9.76 -22.67 -3.45
C PRO A 185 -11.23 -22.61 -3.04
N LEU A 186 -11.54 -22.89 -1.77
CA LEU A 186 -12.89 -22.90 -1.23
C LEU A 186 -13.33 -21.51 -0.76
N LEU A 187 -12.43 -20.52 -0.73
CA LEU A 187 -12.70 -19.19 -0.22
C LEU A 187 -13.12 -18.23 -1.34
N PRO A 188 -13.93 -17.19 -1.01
CA PRO A 188 -14.13 -16.07 -1.92
C PRO A 188 -12.80 -15.41 -2.31
N ALA A 189 -12.78 -14.78 -3.48
CA ALA A 189 -11.61 -14.05 -3.96
C ALA A 189 -11.19 -12.97 -2.94
N GLY A 190 -9.93 -13.00 -2.53
CA GLY A 190 -9.41 -12.06 -1.55
C GLY A 190 -8.16 -12.57 -0.85
N ARG A 191 -7.62 -11.71 0.02
CA ARG A 191 -6.45 -12.00 0.82
C ARG A 191 -6.88 -12.47 2.22
N TRP A 192 -6.82 -13.77 2.44
CA TRP A 192 -7.22 -14.38 3.70
C TRP A 192 -6.00 -14.69 4.56
N LEU A 193 -5.94 -14.15 5.77
CA LEU A 193 -4.82 -14.36 6.70
C LEU A 193 -5.29 -15.09 7.98
N PRO A 194 -4.47 -16.01 8.53
CA PRO A 194 -4.73 -16.62 9.84
C PRO A 194 -4.73 -15.60 10.97
N ILE A 195 -5.76 -15.65 11.81
CA ILE A 195 -5.86 -14.85 13.04
C ILE A 195 -5.90 -15.69 14.32
N ALA A 196 -6.34 -16.95 14.23
CA ALA A 196 -6.38 -17.86 15.38
C ALA A 196 -6.44 -19.34 14.96
N VAL A 197 -6.08 -20.24 15.87
CA VAL A 197 -6.22 -21.69 15.72
C VAL A 197 -6.69 -22.30 17.03
N LYS A 198 -7.77 -23.10 17.00
CA LYS A 198 -8.30 -23.75 18.21
C LYS A 198 -7.37 -24.84 18.72
N SER A 199 -6.90 -25.73 17.84
CA SER A 199 -5.86 -26.68 18.23
C SER A 199 -5.01 -27.20 17.08
N LEU A 200 -3.75 -27.51 17.39
CA LEU A 200 -2.82 -28.28 16.55
C LEU A 200 -2.30 -29.46 17.36
N ARG A 201 -2.47 -30.67 16.82
CA ARG A 201 -1.90 -31.91 17.37
C ARG A 201 -1.15 -32.66 16.28
N VAL A 202 0.01 -33.22 16.64
CA VAL A 202 0.86 -34.02 15.73
C VAL A 202 1.07 -35.39 16.36
N PHE A 203 0.76 -36.45 15.61
CA PHE A 203 0.76 -37.84 16.07
C PHE A 203 2.02 -38.60 15.65
N SER A 204 2.61 -38.22 14.51
CA SER A 204 3.80 -38.87 13.96
C SER A 204 4.74 -37.85 13.28
N PRO A 205 6.02 -38.21 13.03
CA PRO A 205 6.94 -37.37 12.26
C PRO A 205 6.41 -37.03 10.86
N ILE A 206 6.90 -35.92 10.28
CA ILE A 206 6.56 -35.53 8.91
C ILE A 206 7.03 -36.64 7.93
N PRO A 207 6.13 -37.26 7.15
CA PRO A 207 6.53 -38.24 6.14
C PRO A 207 7.05 -37.57 4.87
N GLU A 208 7.75 -38.32 4.00
CA GLU A 208 8.19 -37.80 2.70
C GLU A 208 7.02 -37.37 1.81
N ARG A 209 5.88 -38.09 1.91
CA ARG A 209 4.63 -37.80 1.20
C ARG A 209 3.45 -37.86 2.16
N ALA A 210 2.60 -36.85 2.11
CA ALA A 210 1.36 -36.77 2.89
C ALA A 210 0.19 -36.32 2.02
N PHE A 211 -1.02 -36.45 2.57
CA PHE A 211 -2.24 -35.87 2.02
C PHE A 211 -2.93 -35.01 3.07
N VAL A 212 -3.40 -33.82 2.72
CA VAL A 212 -4.21 -32.99 3.60
C VAL A 212 -5.66 -32.98 3.14
N HIS A 213 -6.59 -33.16 4.07
CA HIS A 213 -8.02 -32.91 3.89
C HIS A 213 -8.39 -31.62 4.63
N ALA A 214 -8.82 -30.61 3.90
CA ALA A 214 -9.32 -29.35 4.44
C ALA A 214 -10.86 -29.32 4.36
N ARG A 215 -11.51 -28.81 5.40
CA ARG A 215 -12.97 -28.65 5.45
C ARG A 215 -13.36 -27.30 6.04
N LEU A 216 -14.19 -26.56 5.31
CA LEU A 216 -14.73 -25.28 5.74
C LEU A 216 -15.88 -25.49 6.74
N ARG A 217 -15.95 -24.64 7.77
CA ARG A 217 -16.99 -24.62 8.81
C ARG A 217 -17.89 -23.40 8.68
N VAL A 218 -18.41 -23.15 7.48
CA VAL A 218 -19.36 -22.08 7.19
C VAL A 218 -20.46 -22.65 6.29
N GLN A 219 -21.69 -22.14 6.42
CA GLN A 219 -22.77 -22.52 5.51
C GLN A 219 -22.55 -21.86 4.14
N ASP A 220 -22.67 -22.62 3.05
CA ASP A 220 -22.39 -22.15 1.68
C ASP A 220 -23.12 -20.84 1.30
N ALA A 221 -24.31 -20.60 1.86
CA ALA A 221 -25.09 -19.39 1.60
C ALA A 221 -24.47 -18.09 2.17
N GLU A 222 -23.67 -18.19 3.24
CA GLU A 222 -23.06 -17.03 3.93
C GLU A 222 -21.66 -16.72 3.39
N LEU A 223 -21.04 -17.68 2.71
CA LEU A 223 -19.66 -17.62 2.26
C LEU A 223 -19.34 -16.44 1.33
N PRO A 224 -20.17 -16.05 0.35
CA PRO A 224 -19.84 -14.95 -0.57
C PRO A 224 -19.66 -13.59 0.11
N THR A 225 -20.27 -13.39 1.28
CA THR A 225 -20.22 -12.15 2.06
C THR A 225 -19.37 -12.26 3.33
N ALA A 226 -18.79 -13.44 3.58
CA ALA A 226 -18.02 -13.69 4.79
C ALA A 226 -16.77 -12.79 4.85
N ARG A 227 -16.52 -12.21 6.02
CA ARG A 227 -15.26 -11.52 6.35
C ARG A 227 -14.33 -12.38 7.20
N GLU A 228 -14.89 -13.41 7.83
CA GLU A 228 -14.16 -14.41 8.59
C GLU A 228 -14.72 -15.79 8.28
N VAL A 229 -13.83 -16.78 8.25
CA VAL A 229 -14.19 -18.18 8.04
C VAL A 229 -13.40 -19.06 9.01
N GLU A 230 -13.96 -20.22 9.35
CA GLU A 230 -13.29 -21.25 10.14
C GLU A 230 -13.07 -22.50 9.29
N ALA A 231 -11.93 -23.17 9.42
CA ALA A 231 -11.60 -24.41 8.71
C ALA A 231 -10.88 -25.43 9.60
N ASP A 232 -11.08 -26.71 9.30
CA ASP A 232 -10.35 -27.84 9.90
C ASP A 232 -9.50 -28.55 8.87
N PHE A 233 -8.42 -29.16 9.34
CA PHE A 233 -7.46 -29.89 8.53
C PHE A 233 -7.08 -31.20 9.22
N VAL A 234 -6.94 -32.24 8.41
CA VAL A 234 -6.34 -33.50 8.81
C VAL A 234 -5.29 -33.87 7.78
N VAL A 235 -4.08 -34.15 8.23
CA VAL A 235 -2.99 -34.62 7.39
C VAL A 235 -2.83 -36.12 7.60
N TYR A 236 -2.66 -36.88 6.52
CA TYR A 236 -2.55 -38.34 6.51
C TYR A 236 -1.28 -38.81 5.80
N THR A 237 -0.83 -40.01 6.12
CA THR A 237 0.09 -40.79 5.30
C THR A 237 -0.61 -41.30 4.03
N ASP A 238 0.14 -41.95 3.12
CA ASP A 238 -0.43 -42.55 1.91
C ASP A 238 -1.38 -43.72 2.25
N GLU A 239 -1.13 -44.42 3.36
CA GLU A 239 -1.99 -45.48 3.90
C GLU A 239 -3.25 -44.95 4.60
N GLY A 240 -3.40 -43.62 4.71
CA GLY A 240 -4.55 -42.98 5.37
C GLY A 240 -4.43 -42.89 6.90
N ALA A 241 -3.25 -43.13 7.47
CA ALA A 241 -3.02 -42.92 8.90
C ALA A 241 -2.84 -41.42 9.22
N PRO A 242 -3.53 -40.86 10.22
CA PRO A 242 -3.42 -39.44 10.55
C PRO A 242 -2.04 -39.07 11.13
N VAL A 243 -1.41 -38.06 10.54
CA VAL A 243 -0.12 -37.47 10.92
C VAL A 243 -0.31 -36.26 11.82
N ALA A 244 -1.25 -35.39 11.48
CA ALA A 244 -1.56 -34.17 12.25
C ALA A 244 -3.01 -33.74 12.07
N THR A 245 -3.56 -33.04 13.06
CA THR A 245 -4.84 -32.35 12.96
C THR A 245 -4.68 -30.89 13.35
N LEU A 246 -5.23 -29.99 12.54
CA LEU A 246 -5.35 -28.57 12.85
C LEU A 246 -6.83 -28.20 12.82
N ARG A 247 -7.39 -27.80 13.97
CA ARG A 247 -8.82 -27.53 14.13
C ARG A 247 -9.07 -26.05 14.35
N GLY A 248 -10.18 -25.58 13.78
CA GLY A 248 -10.66 -24.22 13.97
C GLY A 248 -9.64 -23.15 13.59
N LEU A 249 -8.99 -23.30 12.43
CA LEU A 249 -8.24 -22.21 11.81
C LEU A 249 -9.23 -21.09 11.46
N ARG A 250 -9.10 -19.94 12.10
CA ARG A 250 -9.85 -18.74 11.72
C ARG A 250 -9.02 -17.90 10.77
N LEU A 251 -9.60 -17.64 9.59
CA LEU A 251 -9.05 -16.77 8.57
C LEU A 251 -9.89 -15.51 8.48
N HIS A 252 -9.23 -14.36 8.37
CA HIS A 252 -9.86 -13.06 8.19
C HIS A 252 -9.53 -12.53 6.79
N LEU A 253 -10.55 -12.04 6.09
CA LEU A 253 -10.39 -11.36 4.81
C LEU A 253 -9.81 -9.98 5.07
N VAL A 254 -8.51 -9.85 4.85
CA VAL A 254 -7.88 -8.54 4.81
C VAL A 254 -8.28 -7.91 3.49
N GLU A 255 -8.92 -6.75 3.57
CA GLU A 255 -9.01 -5.89 2.39
C GLU A 255 -7.58 -5.61 1.97
N ALA A 256 -7.12 -6.31 0.94
CA ALA A 256 -6.16 -5.71 0.05
C ALA A 256 -6.75 -4.33 -0.25
N ALA A 257 -5.93 -3.29 -0.22
CA ALA A 257 -6.20 -2.19 -1.12
C ALA A 257 -6.25 -2.85 -2.50
N VAL A 258 -7.43 -3.33 -2.90
CA VAL A 258 -7.70 -3.89 -4.21
C VAL A 258 -7.57 -2.66 -5.06
N SER A 259 -6.34 -2.44 -5.48
CA SER A 259 -6.06 -1.66 -6.64
C SER A 259 -6.82 -2.35 -7.76
N ARG A 260 -8.07 -1.93 -7.98
CA ARG A 260 -8.62 -1.78 -9.33
C ARG A 260 -7.81 -0.76 -10.15
N ARG A 261 -6.51 -0.56 -9.83
CA ARG A 261 -5.57 0.38 -10.46
C ARG A 261 -4.91 -0.22 -11.69
N ASP A 262 -5.12 -1.51 -11.96
CA ASP A 262 -4.52 -2.18 -13.12
C ASP A 262 -5.08 -1.73 -14.49
N GLU A 263 -6.12 -0.88 -14.52
CA GLU A 263 -6.62 -0.33 -15.79
C GLU A 263 -6.24 1.13 -16.06
N LEU A 264 -5.72 1.87 -15.08
CA LEU A 264 -5.28 3.25 -15.28
C LEU A 264 -3.77 3.35 -15.06
N ARG A 265 -3.01 2.84 -16.03
CA ARG A 265 -1.58 3.14 -16.17
C ARG A 265 -1.45 4.58 -16.67
N LEU A 266 -1.07 5.49 -15.79
CA LEU A 266 -0.66 6.82 -16.21
C LEU A 266 0.70 6.71 -16.88
N PHE A 267 0.82 7.29 -18.07
CA PHE A 267 2.10 7.40 -18.78
C PHE A 267 2.41 8.87 -19.00
N GLU A 268 3.68 9.22 -18.87
CA GLU A 268 4.18 10.50 -19.34
C GLU A 268 5.28 10.31 -20.39
N ASP A 269 5.39 11.28 -21.30
CA ASP A 269 6.53 11.37 -22.21
C ASP A 269 7.78 11.74 -21.41
N SER A 270 8.82 10.91 -21.55
CA SER A 270 10.13 11.05 -20.92
C SER A 270 11.19 11.11 -22.01
N TRP A 271 12.21 11.94 -21.79
CA TRP A 271 13.37 12.04 -22.67
C TRP A 271 14.54 11.32 -22.03
N VAL A 272 15.17 10.41 -22.77
CA VAL A 272 16.37 9.70 -22.30
C VAL A 272 17.54 10.11 -23.16
N GLN A 273 18.63 10.56 -22.55
CA GLN A 273 19.84 10.91 -23.27
C GLN A 273 20.39 9.67 -23.97
N ALA A 274 20.73 9.81 -25.25
CA ALA A 274 21.24 8.73 -26.08
C ALA A 274 22.49 9.19 -26.85
N PRO A 275 23.43 8.28 -27.18
CA PRO A 275 24.53 8.61 -28.07
C PRO A 275 24.03 9.10 -29.44
N LEU A 276 24.77 10.02 -30.06
CA LEU A 276 24.55 10.40 -31.46
C LEU A 276 24.60 9.14 -32.34
N ALA A 277 23.66 9.02 -33.27
CA ALA A 277 23.52 7.84 -34.11
C ALA A 277 24.78 7.60 -34.95
N THR A 278 25.28 6.37 -34.94
CA THR A 278 26.17 5.86 -35.98
C THR A 278 25.32 5.39 -37.16
N GLN A 279 25.76 5.69 -38.38
CA GLN A 279 25.01 5.41 -39.62
C GLN A 279 24.49 3.97 -39.64
N SER A 280 23.16 3.81 -39.63
CA SER A 280 22.50 2.51 -39.60
C SER A 280 21.97 2.07 -40.98
N ARG A 281 21.83 3.01 -41.93
CA ARG A 281 21.39 2.77 -43.31
C ARG A 281 22.28 3.52 -44.31
N PRO A 282 22.54 2.97 -45.51
CA PRO A 282 23.30 3.66 -46.54
C PRO A 282 22.54 4.93 -47.00
N PRO A 283 23.24 6.07 -47.16
CA PRO A 283 22.59 7.31 -47.55
C PRO A 283 22.06 7.22 -48.99
N VAL A 284 20.77 7.51 -49.17
CA VAL A 284 20.16 7.63 -50.50
C VAL A 284 20.34 9.08 -50.96
N ARG A 285 20.75 9.28 -52.21
CA ARG A 285 20.72 10.62 -52.82
C ARG A 285 19.27 11.03 -53.01
N GLU A 286 18.79 11.93 -52.17
CA GLU A 286 17.41 12.38 -52.17
C GLU A 286 17.34 13.91 -52.31
N ARG A 287 16.27 14.36 -52.96
CA ARG A 287 15.92 15.77 -53.03
C ARG A 287 15.06 16.09 -51.80
N TRP A 288 15.48 17.08 -51.04
CA TRP A 288 14.86 17.54 -49.80
C TRP A 288 14.06 18.79 -50.06
N LEU A 289 12.78 18.77 -49.68
CA LEU A 289 11.93 19.94 -49.71
C LEU A 289 11.70 20.45 -48.29
N ILE A 290 12.05 21.71 -48.02
CA ILE A 290 11.85 22.33 -46.72
C ILE A 290 10.71 23.34 -46.80
N PHE A 291 9.70 23.14 -45.96
CA PHE A 291 8.62 24.07 -45.67
C PHE A 291 8.85 24.64 -44.29
N GLY A 292 8.69 25.95 -44.09
CA GLY A 292 8.75 26.46 -42.72
C GLY A 292 8.29 27.89 -42.55
N ASP A 293 7.64 28.15 -41.41
CA ASP A 293 7.28 29.49 -40.96
C ASP A 293 8.41 30.15 -40.14
N ASP A 294 9.29 29.33 -39.56
CA ASP A 294 10.55 29.77 -38.96
C ASP A 294 11.62 29.98 -40.04
N HIS A 295 11.68 31.19 -40.59
CA HIS A 295 12.59 31.48 -41.71
C HIS A 295 14.06 31.33 -41.36
N GLU A 296 14.45 31.63 -40.11
CA GLU A 296 15.83 31.53 -39.67
C GLU A 296 16.22 30.06 -39.51
N LEU A 297 15.45 29.27 -38.76
CA LEU A 297 15.71 27.85 -38.56
C LEU A 297 15.67 27.07 -39.88
N SER A 298 14.72 27.40 -40.78
CA SER A 298 14.59 26.73 -42.08
C SER A 298 15.77 27.03 -43.00
N ALA A 299 16.26 28.28 -43.03
CA ALA A 299 17.41 28.66 -43.84
C ALA A 299 18.70 28.00 -43.35
N SER A 300 18.93 28.00 -42.02
CA SER A 300 20.10 27.33 -41.43
C SER A 300 20.03 25.81 -41.61
N LEU A 301 18.84 25.20 -41.51
CA LEU A 301 18.66 23.78 -41.79
C LEU A 301 19.00 23.44 -43.25
N ALA A 302 18.56 24.28 -44.20
CA ALA A 302 18.86 24.10 -45.61
C ALA A 302 20.38 24.14 -45.88
N GLU A 303 21.09 25.06 -45.23
CA GLU A 303 22.55 25.16 -45.30
C GLU A 303 23.24 23.93 -44.72
N ALA A 304 22.82 23.49 -43.52
CA ALA A 304 23.34 22.28 -42.88
C ALA A 304 23.14 21.03 -43.76
N LEU A 305 21.96 20.88 -44.36
CA LEU A 305 21.66 19.76 -45.26
C LEU A 305 22.50 19.82 -46.56
N ARG A 306 22.72 20.99 -47.16
CA ARG A 306 23.61 21.13 -48.34
C ARG A 306 25.06 20.74 -48.06
N GLY A 307 25.49 20.84 -46.80
CA GLY A 307 26.80 20.37 -46.35
C GLY A 307 26.96 18.84 -46.39
N HIS A 308 25.87 18.07 -46.52
CA HIS A 308 25.92 16.61 -46.60
C HIS A 308 26.10 16.11 -48.05
N PRO A 309 27.02 15.16 -48.32
CA PRO A 309 27.37 14.71 -49.67
C PRO A 309 26.25 13.96 -50.43
N HIS A 310 25.14 13.66 -49.75
CA HIS A 310 24.01 12.88 -50.27
C HIS A 310 22.69 13.66 -50.31
N ALA A 311 22.69 14.97 -50.04
CA ALA A 311 21.47 15.78 -50.03
C ALA A 311 21.49 16.83 -51.15
N SER A 312 20.41 16.90 -51.93
CA SER A 312 20.07 18.05 -52.77
C SER A 312 18.90 18.78 -52.12
N VAL A 313 18.97 20.09 -51.90
CA VAL A 313 18.00 20.82 -51.06
C VAL A 313 17.31 21.94 -51.82
N ASP A 314 15.99 21.86 -51.93
CA ASP A 314 15.14 22.96 -52.37
C ASP A 314 14.39 23.56 -51.17
N PHE A 315 14.53 24.87 -51.01
CA PHE A 315 13.88 25.61 -49.95
C PHE A 315 12.74 26.44 -50.52
N LEU A 316 11.50 26.15 -50.11
CA LEU A 316 10.32 26.87 -50.57
C LEU A 316 9.89 27.90 -49.53
N ARG A 317 9.95 29.18 -49.93
CA ARG A 317 9.47 30.31 -49.09
C ARG A 317 7.94 30.47 -49.13
N SER A 318 7.27 29.93 -50.15
CA SER A 318 5.82 30.00 -50.32
C SER A 318 5.30 28.78 -51.07
N LEU A 319 4.14 28.26 -50.63
CA LEU A 319 3.45 27.15 -51.29
C LEU A 319 2.76 27.64 -52.57
N SER A 320 3.02 26.99 -53.71
CA SER A 320 2.32 27.25 -54.97
C SER A 320 1.91 25.94 -55.66
N PRO A 321 0.88 25.90 -56.50
CA PRO A 321 0.50 24.67 -57.23
C PRO A 321 1.66 24.06 -58.03
N ALA A 322 2.52 24.89 -58.63
CA ALA A 322 3.70 24.44 -59.39
C ALA A 322 4.78 23.74 -58.54
N SER A 323 4.76 23.91 -57.21
CA SER A 323 5.68 23.20 -56.32
C SER A 323 5.17 21.81 -55.89
N ALA A 324 3.98 21.38 -56.31
CA ALA A 324 3.44 20.04 -56.03
C ALA A 324 4.00 18.97 -56.99
N GLU A 325 4.35 19.36 -58.23
CA GLU A 325 4.93 18.48 -59.26
C GLU A 325 6.40 18.08 -58.96
N GLN A 326 7.01 18.60 -57.90
CA GLN A 326 8.47 18.52 -57.67
C GLN A 326 8.89 17.72 -56.44
N ILE A 327 7.96 17.14 -55.69
CA ILE A 327 8.29 16.36 -54.49
C ILE A 327 8.79 14.96 -54.92
N ALA A 328 10.10 14.75 -54.90
CA ALA A 328 10.72 13.45 -55.16
C ALA A 328 11.77 13.17 -54.09
N GLY A 329 11.44 12.39 -53.06
CA GLY A 329 12.37 12.00 -52.00
C GLY A 329 11.85 12.29 -50.59
N ALA A 330 12.27 13.41 -50.00
CA ALA A 330 12.00 13.74 -48.61
C ALA A 330 11.45 15.17 -48.41
N ALA A 331 10.56 15.34 -47.44
CA ALA A 331 10.00 16.64 -47.05
C ALA A 331 10.23 16.93 -45.55
N VAL A 332 10.55 18.18 -45.21
CA VAL A 332 10.69 18.67 -43.83
C VAL A 332 9.76 19.85 -43.61
N ILE A 333 8.95 19.78 -42.56
CA ILE A 333 8.08 20.87 -42.11
C ILE A 333 8.70 21.46 -40.83
N VAL A 334 9.15 22.70 -40.90
CA VAL A 334 9.78 23.45 -39.81
C VAL A 334 8.74 24.37 -39.18
N LEU A 335 8.56 24.25 -37.87
CA LEU A 335 7.57 25.00 -37.10
C LEU A 335 8.24 25.88 -36.04
N GLY A 336 8.05 27.20 -36.16
CA GLY A 336 8.51 28.22 -35.21
C GLY A 336 7.35 28.99 -34.60
N GLY A 337 6.58 28.34 -33.71
CA GLY A 337 5.68 28.98 -32.73
C GLY A 337 4.57 29.90 -33.25
N GLY A 338 4.33 29.96 -34.55
CA GLY A 338 3.53 31.03 -35.14
C GLY A 338 2.03 30.76 -35.14
N ARG A 339 1.60 29.71 -35.88
CA ARG A 339 0.18 29.46 -36.17
C ARG A 339 -0.09 28.00 -36.58
N PRO A 340 -1.28 27.42 -36.31
CA PRO A 340 -1.64 26.07 -36.75
C PRO A 340 -1.55 25.85 -38.27
N GLU A 341 -1.75 26.90 -39.08
CA GLU A 341 -1.67 26.85 -40.55
C GLU A 341 -0.31 26.48 -41.09
N SER A 342 0.75 26.74 -40.32
CA SER A 342 2.13 26.40 -40.67
C SER A 342 2.35 24.89 -40.74
N LEU A 343 1.49 24.09 -40.09
CA LEU A 343 1.56 22.64 -40.14
C LEU A 343 0.64 22.04 -41.22
N TRP A 344 -0.63 22.44 -41.27
CA TRP A 344 -1.59 21.75 -42.16
C TRP A 344 -1.43 22.11 -43.64
N LYS A 345 -0.99 23.33 -43.99
CA LYS A 345 -0.81 23.71 -45.40
C LYS A 345 0.30 22.91 -46.10
N PRO A 346 1.50 22.75 -45.51
CA PRO A 346 2.52 21.85 -46.07
C PRO A 346 2.05 20.40 -46.18
N LEU A 347 1.34 19.88 -45.17
CA LEU A 347 0.80 18.50 -45.21
C LEU A 347 -0.19 18.32 -46.37
N GLN A 348 -1.13 19.26 -46.57
CA GLN A 348 -2.06 19.23 -47.70
C GLN A 348 -1.33 19.31 -49.05
N HIS A 349 -0.24 20.07 -49.11
CA HIS A 349 0.57 20.19 -50.31
C HIS A 349 1.28 18.87 -50.64
N ILE A 350 1.83 18.20 -49.63
CA ILE A 350 2.46 16.88 -49.75
C ILE A 350 1.44 15.83 -50.22
N LEU A 351 0.25 15.79 -49.61
CA LEU A 351 -0.83 14.85 -49.95
C LEU A 351 -1.42 15.04 -51.35
N ARG A 352 -1.17 16.18 -52.01
CA ARG A 352 -1.66 16.49 -53.36
C ARG A 352 -0.58 16.35 -54.43
N ALA A 353 0.63 15.97 -54.06
CA ALA A 353 1.74 15.79 -55.00
C ALA A 353 1.49 14.56 -55.89
N GLU A 354 1.88 14.63 -57.17
CA GLU A 354 1.77 13.48 -58.09
C GLU A 354 2.68 12.32 -57.68
N ALA A 355 3.81 12.64 -57.04
CA ALA A 355 4.70 11.70 -56.38
C ALA A 355 4.79 12.04 -54.89
N GLU A 356 4.24 11.17 -54.04
CA GLU A 356 4.35 11.36 -52.60
C GLU A 356 5.77 11.08 -52.10
N PRO A 357 6.29 11.85 -51.13
CA PRO A 357 7.56 11.56 -50.51
C PRO A 357 7.45 10.30 -49.65
N SER A 358 8.46 9.43 -49.73
CA SER A 358 8.56 8.28 -48.82
C SER A 358 8.94 8.70 -47.40
N ARG A 359 9.45 9.92 -47.23
CA ARG A 359 9.97 10.45 -45.96
C ARG A 359 9.43 11.83 -45.66
N VAL A 360 8.81 11.96 -44.48
CA VAL A 360 8.28 13.23 -44.00
C VAL A 360 8.85 13.48 -42.61
N SER A 361 9.41 14.66 -42.37
CA SER A 361 9.93 15.04 -41.07
C SER A 361 9.29 16.32 -40.57
N ILE A 362 9.05 16.41 -39.26
CA ILE A 362 8.57 17.63 -38.61
C ILE A 362 9.67 18.09 -37.66
N LEU A 363 10.21 19.29 -37.91
CA LEU A 363 11.18 19.95 -37.06
C LEU A 363 10.49 21.06 -36.26
N THR A 364 10.49 20.96 -34.95
CA THR A 364 9.97 22.00 -34.05
C THR A 364 11.09 22.72 -33.32
N ARG A 365 10.82 23.95 -32.89
CA ARG A 365 11.69 24.71 -31.98
C ARG A 365 11.03 24.89 -30.62
N GLY A 366 11.60 24.29 -29.58
CA GLY A 366 11.19 24.46 -28.19
C GLY A 366 9.89 23.75 -27.81
N ALA A 367 9.47 22.70 -28.53
CA ALA A 367 8.31 21.89 -28.15
C ALA A 367 8.54 21.09 -26.85
N TRP A 368 9.81 20.82 -26.54
CA TRP A 368 10.25 20.03 -25.41
C TRP A 368 11.44 20.65 -24.68
N ALA A 369 11.55 20.28 -23.41
CA ALA A 369 12.65 20.59 -22.52
C ALA A 369 12.88 19.36 -21.62
N PRO A 370 14.11 18.83 -21.49
CA PRO A 370 14.38 17.73 -20.57
C PRO A 370 14.11 18.16 -19.13
N ARG A 371 13.32 17.37 -18.39
CA ARG A 371 12.95 17.70 -17.01
C ARG A 371 14.14 17.66 -16.04
N GLU A 372 15.17 16.87 -16.34
CA GLU A 372 16.38 16.81 -15.51
C GLU A 372 17.15 18.13 -15.49
N ILE A 373 16.88 19.04 -16.43
CA ILE A 373 17.58 20.31 -16.59
C ILE A 373 16.78 21.43 -15.90
N LYS A 374 17.25 21.85 -14.72
CA LYS A 374 16.61 22.85 -13.84
C LYS A 374 16.38 24.23 -14.47
N ASP A 375 17.19 24.61 -15.46
CA ASP A 375 17.14 25.94 -16.11
C ASP A 375 16.60 25.89 -17.55
N SER A 376 15.77 24.90 -17.88
CA SER A 376 15.21 24.78 -19.22
C SER A 376 14.13 25.83 -19.49
N ALA A 377 13.99 26.22 -20.76
CA ALA A 377 12.93 27.14 -21.17
C ALA A 377 11.55 26.46 -21.07
N VAL A 378 10.50 27.24 -20.79
CA VAL A 378 9.12 26.75 -20.82
C VAL A 378 8.81 26.27 -22.26
N PRO A 379 8.33 25.02 -22.44
CA PRO A 379 8.01 24.50 -23.76
C PRO A 379 6.91 25.31 -24.46
N ASP A 380 7.05 25.50 -25.78
CA ASP A 380 6.05 26.14 -26.64
C ASP A 380 4.83 25.20 -26.81
N PRO A 381 3.62 25.61 -26.34
CA PRO A 381 2.43 24.78 -26.45
C PRO A 381 2.00 24.47 -27.89
N LEU A 382 2.20 25.38 -28.84
CA LEU A 382 1.81 25.18 -30.23
C LEU A 382 2.77 24.25 -30.96
N ALA A 383 4.07 24.42 -30.72
CA ALA A 383 5.08 23.49 -31.22
C ALA A 383 4.84 22.07 -30.66
N ARG A 384 4.46 21.98 -29.38
CA ARG A 384 4.12 20.72 -28.71
C ARG A 384 2.82 20.09 -29.24
N ALA A 385 1.82 20.89 -29.63
CA ALA A 385 0.60 20.38 -30.24
C ALA A 385 0.85 19.65 -31.57
N ALA A 386 1.84 20.09 -32.36
CA ALA A 386 2.24 19.41 -33.60
C ALA A 386 2.70 17.96 -33.36
N TRP A 387 3.32 17.69 -32.22
CA TRP A 387 3.74 16.33 -31.83
C TRP A 387 2.55 15.42 -31.50
N GLY A 388 1.42 15.96 -31.08
CA GLY A 388 0.18 15.21 -30.83
C GLY A 388 -0.42 14.61 -32.11
N LEU A 389 -0.24 15.27 -33.25
CA LEU A 389 -0.74 14.83 -34.56
C LEU A 389 0.03 13.62 -35.12
N ARG A 390 1.21 13.32 -34.57
CA ARG A 390 2.02 12.15 -34.96
C ARG A 390 1.20 10.87 -34.99
N ARG A 391 0.42 10.61 -33.94
CA ARG A 391 -0.35 9.35 -33.82
C ARG A 391 -1.36 9.25 -34.96
N THR A 392 -2.05 10.33 -35.27
CA THR A 392 -3.01 10.40 -36.38
C THR A 392 -2.32 10.20 -37.73
N LEU A 393 -1.26 10.96 -38.02
CA LEU A 393 -0.54 10.86 -39.29
C LEU A 393 0.05 9.47 -39.55
N ARG A 394 0.59 8.81 -38.51
CA ARG A 394 1.10 7.43 -38.65
C ARG A 394 0.01 6.40 -38.97
N HIS A 395 -1.21 6.63 -38.52
CA HIS A 395 -2.34 5.73 -38.81
C HIS A 395 -2.95 6.01 -40.19
N GLU A 396 -3.03 7.28 -40.58
CA GLU A 396 -3.62 7.67 -41.86
C GLU A 396 -2.66 7.50 -43.04
N GLN A 397 -1.36 7.69 -42.83
CA GLN A 397 -0.31 7.61 -43.85
C GLN A 397 0.81 6.65 -43.43
N PRO A 398 0.53 5.33 -43.33
CA PRO A 398 1.52 4.35 -42.87
C PRO A 398 2.71 4.17 -43.83
N ALA A 399 2.59 4.65 -45.08
CA ALA A 399 3.64 4.61 -46.08
C ALA A 399 4.75 5.65 -45.85
N TRP A 400 4.50 6.69 -45.05
CA TRP A 400 5.48 7.72 -44.75
C TRP A 400 6.41 7.28 -43.61
N ASP A 401 7.72 7.36 -43.83
CA ASP A 401 8.71 7.28 -42.75
C ASP A 401 8.72 8.63 -42.00
N LEU A 402 7.82 8.74 -41.01
CA LEU A 402 7.56 9.98 -40.26
C LEU A 402 8.56 10.16 -39.09
N LEU A 403 9.39 11.20 -39.16
CA LEU A 403 10.37 11.54 -38.12
C LEU A 403 10.04 12.89 -37.46
N LEU A 404 10.01 12.94 -36.12
CA LEU A 404 9.83 14.18 -35.36
C LEU A 404 11.14 14.56 -34.67
N ILE A 405 11.55 15.82 -34.84
CA ILE A 405 12.76 16.38 -34.25
C ILE A 405 12.40 17.69 -33.57
N ASP A 406 12.83 17.88 -32.32
CA ASP A 406 12.76 19.17 -31.63
C ASP A 406 14.17 19.69 -31.36
N VAL A 407 14.37 20.99 -31.52
CA VAL A 407 15.59 21.69 -31.11
C VAL A 407 15.26 22.71 -30.01
N GLU A 408 16.18 22.90 -29.07
CA GLU A 408 15.99 23.81 -27.94
C GLU A 408 15.64 25.26 -28.35
N ALA A 409 14.78 25.95 -27.59
CA ALA A 409 14.27 27.26 -27.97
C ALA A 409 15.36 28.35 -28.14
N ARG A 410 16.34 28.39 -27.23
CA ARG A 410 17.31 29.50 -27.13
C ARG A 410 18.61 29.27 -27.89
N ASN A 411 19.11 28.04 -27.89
CA ASN A 411 20.42 27.68 -28.43
C ASN A 411 20.31 26.59 -29.52
N TRP A 412 19.22 26.62 -30.29
CA TRP A 412 18.94 25.67 -31.37
C TRP A 412 20.10 25.53 -32.37
N ALA A 413 20.88 26.60 -32.61
CA ALA A 413 22.01 26.57 -33.53
C ALA A 413 23.07 25.52 -33.16
N ALA A 414 23.34 25.33 -31.87
CA ALA A 414 24.26 24.29 -31.38
C ALA A 414 23.74 22.87 -31.64
N SER A 415 22.42 22.72 -31.75
CA SER A 415 21.72 21.45 -31.94
C SER A 415 21.43 21.13 -33.42
N LEU A 416 21.59 22.11 -34.31
CA LEU A 416 21.17 22.02 -35.71
C LEU A 416 21.98 21.02 -36.53
N SER A 417 23.30 20.97 -36.33
CA SER A 417 24.15 20.02 -37.07
C SER A 417 23.77 18.57 -36.76
N ALA A 418 23.41 18.29 -35.51
CA ALA A 418 22.98 16.95 -35.09
C ALA A 418 21.57 16.63 -35.61
N ALA A 419 20.65 17.61 -35.61
CA ALA A 419 19.33 17.47 -36.21
C ALA A 419 19.40 17.20 -37.73
N ALA A 420 20.23 17.93 -38.47
CA ALA A 420 20.45 17.71 -39.90
C ALA A 420 21.07 16.32 -40.16
N ALA A 421 22.03 15.91 -39.33
CA ALA A 421 22.60 14.57 -39.42
C ALA A 421 21.57 13.47 -39.16
N ALA A 422 20.61 13.67 -38.25
CA ALA A 422 19.53 12.71 -37.99
C ALA A 422 18.50 12.65 -39.13
N LEU A 423 18.26 13.77 -39.83
CA LEU A 423 17.48 13.77 -41.06
C LEU A 423 18.17 12.94 -42.15
N VAL A 424 19.50 12.98 -42.27
CA VAL A 424 20.20 12.22 -43.33
C VAL A 424 20.44 10.77 -42.93
N ASN A 425 20.91 10.55 -41.70
CA ASN A 425 21.33 9.25 -41.16
C ASN A 425 20.21 8.68 -40.29
N LEU A 426 19.22 8.08 -40.94
CA LEU A 426 18.12 7.43 -40.22
C LEU A 426 18.62 6.28 -39.36
N ASP A 427 18.14 6.24 -38.12
CA ASP A 427 18.13 5.05 -37.28
C ASP A 427 16.68 4.62 -36.99
N ASP A 428 16.47 3.78 -35.98
CA ASP A 428 15.14 3.25 -35.64
C ASP A 428 14.33 4.20 -34.74
N GLU A 429 14.91 5.30 -34.27
CA GLU A 429 14.21 6.27 -33.45
C GLU A 429 13.36 7.20 -34.34
N ARG A 430 12.19 7.60 -33.84
CA ARG A 430 11.23 8.46 -34.58
C ARG A 430 10.88 9.76 -33.86
N GLU A 431 11.38 9.93 -32.64
CA GLU A 431 11.12 11.06 -31.77
C GLU A 431 12.43 11.48 -31.13
N LEU A 432 12.97 12.59 -31.62
CA LEU A 432 14.28 13.09 -31.25
C LEU A 432 14.17 14.49 -30.66
N LEU A 433 14.94 14.75 -29.62
CA LEU A 433 15.16 16.08 -29.07
C LEU A 433 16.67 16.33 -29.07
N PHE A 434 17.08 17.46 -29.61
CA PHE A 434 18.44 17.96 -29.49
C PHE A 434 18.47 19.18 -28.58
N TYR A 435 19.18 19.03 -27.46
CA TYR A 435 19.27 20.04 -26.42
C TYR A 435 20.74 20.21 -26.03
N ARG A 436 21.28 21.42 -26.19
CA ARG A 436 22.71 21.74 -26.00
C ARG A 436 23.66 20.87 -26.84
N GLY A 437 23.20 20.42 -28.02
CA GLY A 437 23.95 19.52 -28.90
C GLY A 437 23.86 18.04 -28.51
N ASP A 438 23.32 17.71 -27.34
CA ASP A 438 23.08 16.34 -26.91
C ASP A 438 21.80 15.80 -27.54
N ARG A 439 21.82 14.49 -27.85
CA ARG A 439 20.69 13.76 -28.39
C ARG A 439 19.87 13.12 -27.27
N TRP A 440 18.56 13.24 -27.39
CA TRP A 440 17.57 12.65 -26.51
C TRP A 440 16.52 11.91 -27.33
N VAL A 441 16.05 10.76 -26.83
CA VAL A 441 15.05 9.92 -27.49
C VAL A 441 13.78 9.86 -26.64
N GLY A 442 12.62 9.91 -27.31
CA GLY A 442 11.31 9.87 -26.66
C GLY A 442 10.98 8.46 -26.14
N ARG A 443 10.51 8.37 -24.90
CA ARG A 443 10.04 7.15 -24.25
C ARG A 443 8.76 7.43 -23.46
N TRP A 444 7.93 6.41 -23.27
CA TRP A 444 6.85 6.48 -22.30
C TRP A 444 7.32 5.90 -20.98
N ARG A 445 7.24 6.73 -19.93
CA ARG A 445 7.50 6.32 -18.56
C ARG A 445 6.17 6.06 -17.88
N GLY A 446 6.00 4.86 -17.36
CA GLY A 446 4.88 4.56 -16.46
C GLY A 446 5.04 5.36 -15.17
N LEU A 447 3.99 6.10 -14.81
CA LEU A 447 3.90 6.77 -13.53
C LEU A 447 3.19 5.85 -12.54
N PRO A 448 3.66 5.78 -11.29
CA PRO A 448 2.91 5.10 -10.25
C PRO A 448 1.55 5.79 -10.13
N THR A 449 0.46 5.02 -10.21
CA THR A 449 -0.88 5.54 -9.94
C THR A 449 -0.91 5.95 -8.47
N PRO A 450 -1.02 7.25 -8.15
CA PRO A 450 -0.94 7.71 -6.77
C PRO A 450 -2.06 7.07 -5.96
N ALA A 451 -1.79 6.75 -4.69
CA ALA A 451 -2.68 5.93 -3.87
C ALA A 451 -4.07 6.55 -3.62
N SER A 452 -4.16 7.85 -3.90
CA SER A 452 -5.36 8.66 -4.04
C SER A 452 -5.09 9.68 -5.15
N PRO A 453 -6.12 10.29 -5.79
CA PRO A 453 -5.89 11.52 -6.54
C PRO A 453 -5.07 12.46 -5.65
N PRO A 454 -4.10 13.24 -6.18
CA PRO A 454 -3.32 14.15 -5.35
C PRO A 454 -4.30 15.04 -4.59
N GLN A 455 -4.52 14.69 -3.32
CA GLN A 455 -5.27 15.54 -2.42
C GLN A 455 -4.37 16.76 -2.32
N ARG A 456 -4.81 17.87 -2.91
CA ARG A 456 -4.12 19.13 -2.69
C ARG A 456 -4.25 19.39 -1.20
N PHE A 457 -3.22 19.03 -0.45
CA PHE A 457 -2.97 19.49 0.91
C PHE A 457 -2.75 21.00 0.82
N ALA A 458 -3.82 21.73 0.59
CA ALA A 458 -3.82 23.18 0.55
C ALA A 458 -4.06 23.66 1.98
N ASP A 459 -3.28 24.65 2.39
CA ASP A 459 -3.54 25.41 3.61
C ASP A 459 -4.98 25.94 3.55
N ALA A 460 -5.81 25.52 4.49
CA ALA A 460 -7.25 25.76 4.48
C ALA A 460 -7.63 27.19 4.89
N GLN A 461 -6.71 28.16 4.75
CA GLN A 461 -6.83 29.56 5.20
C GLN A 461 -8.24 30.13 5.01
N GLY A 462 -8.98 30.28 6.12
CA GLY A 462 -10.31 30.88 6.18
C GLY A 462 -11.50 29.94 5.90
N ARG A 463 -11.29 28.63 5.71
CA ARG A 463 -12.33 27.62 5.42
C ARG A 463 -12.37 26.56 6.52
N ALA A 464 -13.47 25.82 6.61
CA ALA A 464 -13.59 24.77 7.62
C ALA A 464 -12.56 23.66 7.35
N PHE A 465 -11.81 23.28 8.38
CA PHE A 465 -10.72 22.33 8.26
C PHE A 465 -10.68 21.29 9.38
N ARG A 466 -9.95 20.20 9.15
CA ARG A 466 -9.61 19.15 10.12
C ARG A 466 -8.21 18.59 9.84
N LEU A 467 -7.44 18.27 10.87
CA LEU A 467 -6.18 17.55 10.76
C LEU A 467 -6.46 16.07 10.41
N GLY A 468 -5.88 15.59 9.32
CA GLY A 468 -5.95 14.19 8.90
C GLY A 468 -4.58 13.53 8.82
N THR A 469 -4.55 12.21 8.94
CA THR A 469 -3.37 11.37 8.71
C THR A 469 -3.26 11.02 7.23
N GLY A 470 -2.11 11.27 6.61
CA GLY A 470 -1.81 10.82 5.24
C GLY A 470 -1.59 9.30 5.22
N GLU A 471 -0.35 8.88 5.41
CA GLU A 471 0.00 7.46 5.59
C GLU A 471 0.03 7.13 7.09
N ALA A 472 -0.70 6.08 7.49
CA ALA A 472 -0.72 5.65 8.88
C ALA A 472 0.70 5.25 9.34
N GLY A 473 1.16 5.78 10.48
CA GLY A 473 2.52 5.54 10.98
C GLY A 473 3.51 6.66 10.69
N ASP A 474 3.24 7.54 9.72
CA ASP A 474 4.09 8.70 9.41
C ASP A 474 3.50 10.01 9.94
N LEU A 475 4.08 10.54 11.02
CA LEU A 475 3.70 11.83 11.59
C LEU A 475 3.99 13.02 10.66
N ALA A 476 4.95 12.89 9.74
CA ALA A 476 5.26 13.94 8.77
C ALA A 476 4.14 14.08 7.71
N SER A 477 3.27 13.07 7.59
CA SER A 477 2.12 13.06 6.69
C SER A 477 0.88 13.76 7.25
N LEU A 478 0.94 14.29 8.49
CA LEU A 478 -0.16 15.04 9.10
C LEU A 478 -0.39 16.36 8.33
N ALA A 479 -1.63 16.58 7.90
CA ALA A 479 -1.98 17.78 7.15
C ALA A 479 -3.40 18.26 7.47
N LEU A 480 -3.59 19.59 7.45
CA LEU A 480 -4.92 20.19 7.50
C LEU A 480 -5.66 19.91 6.19
N ARG A 481 -6.91 19.46 6.31
CA ARG A 481 -7.81 19.14 5.21
C ARG A 481 -9.02 20.04 5.30
N GLU A 482 -9.41 20.62 4.19
CA GLU A 482 -10.72 21.26 4.08
C GLU A 482 -11.81 20.21 4.29
N VAL A 483 -12.83 20.55 5.08
CA VAL A 483 -13.99 19.71 5.34
C VAL A 483 -15.25 20.54 5.15
N GLU A 484 -16.29 19.91 4.61
CA GLU A 484 -17.61 20.51 4.56
C GLU A 484 -18.23 20.49 5.97
N ARG A 485 -18.88 21.59 6.35
CA ARG A 485 -19.62 21.67 7.60
C ARG A 485 -20.96 20.95 7.43
N VAL A 486 -21.22 20.00 8.31
CA VAL A 486 -22.51 19.26 8.35
C VAL A 486 -23.42 19.92 9.39
N ASP A 487 -24.73 19.93 9.17
CA ASP A 487 -25.70 20.37 10.17
C ASP A 487 -25.77 19.35 11.33
N PRO A 488 -25.86 19.79 12.60
CA PRO A 488 -26.02 18.88 13.74
C PRO A 488 -27.37 18.14 13.68
N GLY A 489 -27.35 16.84 13.95
CA GLY A 489 -28.54 16.00 14.03
C GLY A 489 -29.29 16.11 15.36
N PRO A 490 -30.36 15.31 15.57
CA PRO A 490 -31.10 15.29 16.83
C PRO A 490 -30.20 14.95 18.02
N GLY A 491 -30.26 15.75 19.09
CA GLY A 491 -29.43 15.57 20.28
C GLY A 491 -27.96 16.02 20.12
N GLU A 492 -27.61 16.66 19.02
CA GLU A 492 -26.25 17.10 18.70
C GLU A 492 -26.11 18.62 18.67
N ILE A 493 -24.90 19.11 18.93
CA ILE A 493 -24.52 20.51 18.71
C ILE A 493 -23.24 20.57 17.90
N GLU A 494 -23.09 21.60 17.09
CA GLU A 494 -21.81 21.93 16.47
C GLU A 494 -21.08 22.93 17.35
N ILE A 495 -19.79 22.70 17.56
CA ILE A 495 -18.90 23.54 18.36
C ILE A 495 -17.85 24.14 17.42
N ALA A 496 -17.74 25.47 17.40
CA ALA A 496 -16.59 26.19 16.85
C ALA A 496 -15.43 26.07 17.84
N ILE A 497 -14.38 25.36 17.45
CA ILE A 497 -13.29 24.95 18.34
C ILE A 497 -12.32 26.12 18.55
N GLU A 498 -12.07 26.46 19.82
CA GLU A 498 -11.07 27.46 20.22
C GLU A 498 -9.77 26.77 20.70
N ALA A 499 -9.87 25.57 21.28
CA ALA A 499 -8.73 24.73 21.66
C ALA A 499 -9.13 23.25 21.72
N ALA A 500 -8.17 22.35 21.49
CA ALA A 500 -8.35 20.90 21.61
C ALA A 500 -7.25 20.29 22.48
N GLY A 501 -7.62 19.29 23.29
CA GLY A 501 -6.67 18.52 24.09
C GLY A 501 -6.00 17.44 23.24
N VAL A 502 -4.69 17.24 23.44
CA VAL A 502 -3.93 16.17 22.79
C VAL A 502 -3.73 15.05 23.80
N SER A 503 -4.31 13.88 23.51
CA SER A 503 -4.23 12.71 24.37
C SER A 503 -3.27 11.65 23.81
N PHE A 504 -2.85 10.70 24.64
CA PHE A 504 -2.04 9.56 24.16
C PHE A 504 -2.79 8.69 23.14
N SER A 505 -4.14 8.68 23.21
CA SER A 505 -4.95 7.99 22.21
C SER A 505 -4.75 8.58 20.81
N ASP A 506 -4.60 9.90 20.69
CA ASP A 506 -4.38 10.57 19.41
C ASP A 506 -3.01 10.20 18.81
N VAL A 507 -2.00 10.00 19.67
CA VAL A 507 -0.67 9.52 19.26
C VAL A 507 -0.77 8.10 18.70
N LEU A 508 -1.46 7.20 19.40
CA LEU A 508 -1.67 5.83 18.92
C LEU A 508 -2.46 5.80 17.61
N LYS A 509 -3.50 6.64 17.47
CA LYS A 509 -4.28 6.78 16.23
C LYS A 509 -3.41 7.28 15.07
N ALA A 510 -2.59 8.30 15.30
CA ALA A 510 -1.69 8.84 14.29
C ALA A 510 -0.63 7.82 13.83
N HIS A 511 -0.19 6.94 14.74
CA HIS A 511 0.74 5.86 14.42
C HIS A 511 0.09 4.58 13.88
N GLY A 512 -1.24 4.52 13.75
CA GLY A 512 -1.95 3.31 13.33
C GLY A 512 -1.90 2.17 14.36
N LEU A 513 -1.61 2.48 15.62
CA LEU A 513 -1.49 1.53 16.74
C LEU A 513 -2.73 1.51 17.65
N TYR A 514 -3.80 2.23 17.29
CA TYR A 514 -5.02 2.31 18.10
C TYR A 514 -5.89 1.04 17.92
N PRO A 515 -6.18 0.26 18.99
CA PRO A 515 -6.92 -0.99 18.86
C PRO A 515 -8.40 -0.80 18.47
N GLY A 516 -8.94 -1.72 17.66
CA GLY A 516 -10.39 -1.89 17.49
C GLY A 516 -11.10 -0.91 16.56
N ALA A 517 -10.40 -0.28 15.61
CA ALA A 517 -11.01 0.60 14.61
C ALA A 517 -10.67 0.14 13.16
N ASP A 518 -11.70 0.17 12.29
CA ASP A 518 -11.55 -0.03 10.85
C ASP A 518 -10.91 1.21 10.21
N GLY A 519 -9.58 1.29 10.24
CA GLY A 519 -8.80 2.43 9.76
C GLY A 519 -8.46 3.47 10.84
N PRO A 520 -7.64 4.48 10.53
CA PRO A 520 -7.21 5.49 11.52
C PRO A 520 -8.42 6.33 11.96
N PRO A 521 -8.84 6.25 13.25
CA PRO A 521 -9.97 7.04 13.73
C PRO A 521 -9.65 8.54 13.66
N PRO A 522 -10.65 9.42 13.49
CA PRO A 522 -10.42 10.85 13.51
C PRO A 522 -9.79 11.30 14.84
N LEU A 523 -8.80 12.19 14.73
CA LEU A 523 -8.01 12.71 15.85
C LEU A 523 -8.76 13.83 16.60
N GLY A 524 -8.43 14.00 17.89
CA GLY A 524 -9.00 15.01 18.76
C GLY A 524 -10.31 14.52 19.38
N VAL A 525 -10.21 13.99 20.60
CA VAL A 525 -11.33 13.41 21.36
C VAL A 525 -11.93 14.36 22.40
N GLU A 526 -11.37 15.56 22.53
CA GLU A 526 -11.88 16.58 23.44
C GLU A 526 -11.58 17.99 22.92
N CYS A 527 -12.43 18.94 23.27
CA CYS A 527 -12.23 20.34 22.91
C CYS A 527 -12.84 21.33 23.90
N SER A 528 -12.44 22.59 23.77
CA SER A 528 -13.15 23.75 24.27
C SER A 528 -13.43 24.72 23.13
N GLY A 529 -14.62 25.30 23.14
CA GLY A 529 -15.05 26.19 22.07
C GLY A 529 -16.36 26.88 22.39
N ARG A 530 -17.08 27.25 21.34
CA ARG A 530 -18.40 27.87 21.43
C ARG A 530 -19.42 27.12 20.61
N VAL A 531 -20.66 27.05 21.10
CA VAL A 531 -21.77 26.50 20.33
C VAL A 531 -21.94 27.33 19.06
N ALA A 532 -21.85 26.69 17.90
CA ALA A 532 -21.99 27.31 16.59
C ALA A 532 -23.37 27.09 15.99
N ARG A 533 -23.93 25.89 16.15
CA ARG A 533 -25.29 25.50 15.71
C ARG A 533 -25.84 24.45 16.68
N ILE A 534 -27.15 24.41 16.82
CA ILE A 534 -27.87 23.47 17.71
C ILE A 534 -28.78 22.60 16.85
N GLY A 535 -28.69 21.28 17.04
CA GLY A 535 -29.56 20.33 16.35
C GLY A 535 -30.94 20.22 16.99
N PRO A 536 -31.89 19.51 16.35
CA PRO A 536 -33.19 19.21 16.92
C PRO A 536 -33.08 18.50 18.28
N GLU A 537 -34.11 18.56 19.13
CA GLU A 537 -34.17 17.81 20.41
C GLU A 537 -33.06 18.16 21.42
N VAL A 538 -32.46 19.34 21.30
CA VAL A 538 -31.48 19.88 22.25
C VAL A 538 -32.06 21.11 22.95
N ASP A 539 -32.28 21.00 24.25
CA ASP A 539 -32.67 22.10 25.12
C ASP A 539 -31.50 22.57 25.99
N GLY A 540 -31.56 23.82 26.48
CA GLY A 540 -30.63 24.34 27.49
C GLY A 540 -29.29 24.88 26.97
N TRP A 541 -29.11 24.98 25.64
CA TRP A 541 -27.95 25.59 25.00
C TRP A 541 -28.36 26.72 24.06
N ALA A 542 -27.49 27.72 23.87
CA ALA A 542 -27.64 28.80 22.91
C ALA A 542 -26.36 28.96 22.06
N GLU A 543 -26.51 29.43 20.82
CA GLU A 543 -25.36 29.80 19.99
C GLU A 543 -24.49 30.84 20.70
N GLY A 544 -23.17 30.63 20.69
CA GLY A 544 -22.18 31.47 21.37
C GLY A 544 -21.80 31.02 22.79
N ASP A 545 -22.56 30.09 23.39
CA ASP A 545 -22.25 29.55 24.71
C ASP A 545 -20.87 28.92 24.75
N ALA A 546 -20.08 29.24 25.78
CA ALA A 546 -18.74 28.71 25.96
C ALA A 546 -18.79 27.32 26.60
N VAL A 547 -18.17 26.34 25.93
CA VAL A 547 -18.32 24.93 26.29
C VAL A 547 -16.99 24.16 26.32
N VAL A 548 -17.02 23.02 27.00
CA VAL A 548 -16.07 21.93 26.87
C VAL A 548 -16.82 20.67 26.47
N ALA A 549 -16.20 19.79 25.69
CA ALA A 549 -16.86 18.60 25.17
C ALA A 549 -15.93 17.39 25.05
N ILE A 550 -16.51 16.20 25.22
CA ILE A 550 -15.95 14.94 24.72
C ILE A 550 -16.51 14.67 23.33
N LEU A 551 -15.64 14.25 22.42
CA LEU A 551 -15.94 14.01 21.02
C LEU A 551 -15.61 12.56 20.65
N ASP A 552 -16.38 11.99 19.72
CA ASP A 552 -16.05 10.68 19.12
C ASP A 552 -14.87 10.79 18.12
N GLY A 553 -14.42 12.03 17.84
CA GLY A 553 -13.23 12.40 17.09
C GLY A 553 -13.43 13.69 16.30
N GLY A 554 -12.37 14.18 15.64
CA GLY A 554 -12.42 15.35 14.77
C GLY A 554 -12.22 16.69 15.49
N GLY A 555 -11.86 16.66 16.78
CA GLY A 555 -11.55 17.84 17.59
C GLY A 555 -10.30 18.60 17.15
N PHE A 556 -9.42 18.00 16.34
CA PHE A 556 -8.34 18.72 15.68
C PHE A 556 -8.83 19.39 14.39
N GLY A 557 -9.85 20.23 14.51
CA GLY A 557 -10.44 20.94 13.40
C GLY A 557 -11.01 22.29 13.81
N SER A 558 -11.53 23.01 12.83
CA SER A 558 -12.22 24.29 13.05
C SER A 558 -13.56 24.12 13.77
N HIS A 559 -14.26 23.02 13.50
CA HIS A 559 -15.58 22.70 14.05
C HIS A 559 -15.69 21.20 14.30
N ALA A 560 -16.47 20.81 15.31
CA ALA A 560 -16.84 19.43 15.56
C ALA A 560 -18.31 19.31 15.99
N ILE A 561 -18.93 18.19 15.64
CA ILE A 561 -20.24 17.81 16.16
C ILE A 561 -20.03 17.03 17.46
N ALA A 562 -20.78 17.37 18.48
CA ALA A 562 -20.77 16.71 19.77
C ALA A 562 -22.20 16.34 20.18
N ARG A 563 -22.37 15.20 20.85
CA ARG A 563 -23.64 14.87 21.52
C ARG A 563 -23.84 15.85 22.67
N ALA A 564 -25.01 16.48 22.75
CA ALA A 564 -25.31 17.49 23.77
C ALA A 564 -25.14 16.98 25.21
N SER A 565 -25.32 15.66 25.42
CA SER A 565 -25.10 14.99 26.72
C SER A 565 -23.62 14.86 27.14
N LEU A 566 -22.68 15.10 26.23
CA LEU A 566 -21.23 15.09 26.46
C LEU A 566 -20.63 16.50 26.46
N VAL A 567 -21.46 17.53 26.58
CA VAL A 567 -21.07 18.93 26.59
C VAL A 567 -21.36 19.53 27.96
N ALA A 568 -20.43 20.33 28.47
CA ALA A 568 -20.56 21.06 29.71
C ALA A 568 -20.16 22.53 29.55
N PRO A 569 -20.65 23.44 30.41
CA PRO A 569 -20.27 24.85 30.36
C PRO A 569 -18.78 24.98 30.65
N ARG A 570 -18.08 25.81 29.88
CA ARG A 570 -16.69 26.12 30.20
C ARG A 570 -16.63 26.91 31.51
N PRO A 571 -15.80 26.50 32.50
CA PRO A 571 -15.61 27.29 33.72
C PRO A 571 -15.18 28.73 33.39
N PRO A 572 -15.84 29.78 33.93
CA PRO A 572 -15.61 31.17 33.51
C PRO A 572 -14.18 31.67 33.73
N ARG A 573 -13.45 31.05 34.67
CA ARG A 573 -12.08 31.43 35.04
C ARG A 573 -11.01 30.75 34.17
N LEU A 574 -11.39 29.80 33.31
CA LEU A 574 -10.45 29.06 32.48
C LEU A 574 -10.44 29.61 31.06
N SER A 575 -9.24 29.76 30.51
CA SER A 575 -9.07 30.00 29.08
C SER A 575 -9.53 28.78 28.28
N PRO A 576 -9.82 28.92 26.97
CA PRO A 576 -10.17 27.78 26.13
C PRO A 576 -9.11 26.67 26.20
N THR A 577 -7.82 27.04 26.13
CA THR A 577 -6.70 26.10 26.21
C THR A 577 -6.63 25.35 27.53
N ALA A 578 -6.83 26.04 28.66
CA ALA A 578 -6.83 25.39 29.97
C ALA A 578 -8.09 24.51 30.18
N ALA A 579 -9.22 24.93 29.62
CA ALA A 579 -10.46 24.17 29.73
C ALA A 579 -10.44 22.89 28.85
N ALA A 580 -9.77 22.93 27.70
CA ALA A 580 -9.65 21.79 26.79
C ALA A 580 -8.88 20.60 27.38
N THR A 581 -8.12 20.78 28.49
CA THR A 581 -7.40 19.69 29.16
C THR A 581 -8.23 18.97 30.23
N LEU A 582 -9.47 19.40 30.47
CA LEU A 582 -10.33 18.86 31.53
C LEU A 582 -11.06 17.56 31.13
N PRO A 583 -11.80 17.52 30.00
CA PRO A 583 -12.83 16.50 29.81
C PRO A 583 -12.31 15.08 29.93
N GLY A 584 -11.34 14.69 29.10
CA GLY A 584 -10.84 13.32 29.02
C GLY A 584 -10.14 12.88 30.30
N ALA A 585 -9.24 13.73 30.82
CA ALA A 585 -8.45 13.40 32.01
C ALA A 585 -9.32 13.28 33.28
N PHE A 586 -10.17 14.27 33.55
CA PHE A 586 -10.99 14.29 34.77
C PHE A 586 -12.17 13.34 34.70
N LEU A 587 -12.85 13.17 33.55
CA LEU A 587 -13.92 12.17 33.45
C LEU A 587 -13.39 10.76 33.66
N THR A 588 -12.23 10.44 33.07
CA THR A 588 -11.58 9.14 33.27
C THR A 588 -11.26 8.93 34.75
N ALA A 589 -10.57 9.89 35.38
CA ALA A 589 -10.17 9.79 36.77
C ALA A 589 -11.38 9.71 37.73
N TYR A 590 -12.40 10.55 37.51
CA TYR A 590 -13.61 10.57 38.33
C TYR A 590 -14.40 9.26 38.19
N HIS A 591 -14.61 8.80 36.96
CA HIS A 591 -15.30 7.55 36.72
C HIS A 591 -14.57 6.37 37.36
N SER A 592 -13.24 6.29 37.22
CA SER A 592 -12.44 5.22 37.83
C SER A 592 -12.45 5.25 39.35
N LEU A 593 -12.15 6.41 39.96
CA LEU A 593 -11.95 6.49 41.41
C LEU A 593 -13.25 6.65 42.20
N VAL A 594 -14.20 7.44 41.69
CA VAL A 594 -15.44 7.77 42.40
C VAL A 594 -16.56 6.83 42.00
N THR A 595 -16.77 6.58 40.71
CA THR A 595 -17.91 5.74 40.25
C THR A 595 -17.64 4.25 40.41
N LEU A 596 -16.49 3.77 39.93
CA LEU A 596 -16.17 2.34 39.91
C LEU A 596 -15.55 1.89 41.24
N ALA A 597 -14.47 2.55 41.67
CA ALA A 597 -13.74 2.16 42.88
C ALA A 597 -14.40 2.67 44.17
N GLN A 598 -15.24 3.71 44.09
CA GLN A 598 -15.91 4.34 45.25
C GLN A 598 -14.94 4.68 46.39
N LEU A 599 -13.79 5.26 46.04
CA LEU A 599 -12.71 5.58 46.96
C LEU A 599 -13.19 6.39 48.18
N GLN A 600 -12.83 5.92 49.38
CA GLN A 600 -13.23 6.53 50.64
C GLN A 600 -12.06 7.27 51.33
N PRO A 601 -12.36 8.23 52.23
CA PRO A 601 -11.34 8.89 53.04
C PRO A 601 -10.50 7.88 53.85
N GLY A 602 -9.18 8.06 53.84
CA GLY A 602 -8.22 7.20 54.53
C GLY A 602 -7.82 5.92 53.78
N GLU A 603 -8.45 5.60 52.65
CA GLU A 603 -8.02 4.50 51.79
C GLU A 603 -6.72 4.83 51.05
N ARG A 604 -6.00 3.79 50.59
CA ARG A 604 -4.72 3.94 49.89
C ARG A 604 -4.89 3.67 48.41
N VAL A 605 -4.38 4.56 47.56
CA VAL A 605 -4.45 4.43 46.11
C VAL A 605 -3.07 4.56 45.46
N LEU A 606 -2.76 3.68 44.51
CA LEU A 606 -1.55 3.74 43.69
C LEU A 606 -1.89 4.30 42.30
N ILE A 607 -1.30 5.45 41.95
CA ILE A 607 -1.46 6.12 40.67
C ILE A 607 -0.19 5.95 39.84
N HIS A 608 -0.27 5.12 38.79
CA HIS A 608 0.81 5.01 37.83
C HIS A 608 0.89 6.23 36.91
N SER A 609 2.11 6.62 36.53
CA SER A 609 2.35 7.78 35.67
C SER A 609 1.66 9.05 36.20
N ALA A 610 1.79 9.31 37.50
CA ALA A 610 1.12 10.40 38.21
C ALA A 610 1.44 11.79 37.64
N SER A 611 2.55 11.95 36.92
CA SER A 611 2.92 13.19 36.21
C SER A 611 2.23 13.38 34.85
N GLY A 612 1.41 12.42 34.38
CA GLY A 612 0.64 12.52 33.13
C GLY A 612 -0.74 13.15 33.34
N GLY A 613 -1.46 13.47 32.26
CA GLY A 613 -2.76 14.17 32.34
C GLY A 613 -3.79 13.48 33.23
N VAL A 614 -4.09 12.20 32.98
CA VAL A 614 -5.00 11.40 33.82
C VAL A 614 -4.44 11.23 35.23
N GLY A 615 -3.13 11.03 35.37
CA GLY A 615 -2.47 10.86 36.67
C GLY A 615 -2.61 12.09 37.57
N GLN A 616 -2.45 13.28 37.01
CA GLN A 616 -2.63 14.55 37.71
C GLN A 616 -4.09 14.81 38.10
N ALA A 617 -5.04 14.45 37.23
CA ALA A 617 -6.46 14.53 37.56
C ALA A 617 -6.84 13.54 38.67
N ALA A 618 -6.36 12.30 38.58
CA ALA A 618 -6.57 11.26 39.58
C ALA A 618 -5.94 11.63 40.94
N LEU A 619 -4.77 12.25 40.94
CA LEU A 619 -4.12 12.75 42.15
C LEU A 619 -4.99 13.80 42.84
N GLN A 620 -5.49 14.79 42.09
CA GLN A 620 -6.37 15.83 42.64
C GLN A 620 -7.66 15.24 43.23
N ILE A 621 -8.31 14.33 42.50
CA ILE A 621 -9.57 13.70 42.94
C ILE A 621 -9.34 12.80 44.16
N ALA A 622 -8.25 12.02 44.19
CA ALA A 622 -7.94 11.15 45.32
C ALA A 622 -7.62 11.95 46.60
N LEU A 623 -6.88 13.06 46.47
CA LEU A 623 -6.59 13.95 47.59
C LEU A 623 -7.85 14.64 48.11
N ASP A 624 -8.73 15.09 47.21
CA ASP A 624 -10.03 15.70 47.58
C ASP A 624 -10.96 14.68 48.28
N ALA A 625 -10.90 13.41 47.87
CA ALA A 625 -11.58 12.30 48.54
C ALA A 625 -10.95 11.91 49.89
N GLY A 626 -9.84 12.53 50.28
CA GLY A 626 -9.15 12.25 51.56
C GLY A 626 -8.37 10.94 51.58
N ALA A 627 -8.00 10.39 50.42
CA ALA A 627 -7.21 9.16 50.32
C ALA A 627 -5.71 9.44 50.49
N GLU A 628 -4.97 8.41 50.90
CA GLU A 628 -3.51 8.38 50.91
C GLU A 628 -3.00 7.92 49.52
N VAL A 629 -2.22 8.78 48.85
CA VAL A 629 -1.83 8.58 47.45
C VAL A 629 -0.36 8.18 47.31
N TYR A 630 -0.12 7.09 46.59
CA TYR A 630 1.18 6.64 46.13
C TYR A 630 1.28 6.85 44.62
N GLY A 631 2.36 7.47 44.14
CA GLY A 631 2.52 7.79 42.72
C GLY A 631 3.79 7.19 42.11
N THR A 632 3.75 6.79 40.84
CA THR A 632 4.96 6.46 40.06
C THR A 632 5.20 7.47 38.93
N ALA A 633 6.46 7.74 38.63
CA ALA A 633 6.88 8.54 37.48
C ALA A 633 8.17 8.00 36.85
N GLY A 634 8.27 8.13 35.52
CA GLY A 634 9.30 7.49 34.70
C GLY A 634 10.69 8.13 34.76
N THR A 635 10.82 9.36 35.26
CA THR A 635 12.12 10.04 35.44
C THR A 635 12.20 10.71 36.81
N ARG A 636 13.41 11.03 37.27
CA ARG A 636 13.61 11.74 38.55
C ARG A 636 13.02 13.15 38.50
N GLU A 637 13.21 13.87 37.40
CA GLU A 637 12.65 15.21 37.18
C GLU A 637 11.12 15.23 37.26
N LYS A 638 10.43 14.20 36.74
CA LYS A 638 8.97 14.08 36.83
C LYS A 638 8.45 13.79 38.24
N ARG A 639 9.32 13.43 39.20
CA ARG A 639 8.94 13.18 40.60
C ARG A 639 8.93 14.45 41.46
N GLY A 640 9.50 15.55 40.96
CA GLY A 640 9.86 16.73 41.75
C GLY A 640 11.33 16.68 42.13
#